data_AF-A0A2N5EBM9-F1
#
_entry.id   AF-A0A2N5EBM9-F1
#
_cell.length_a   1.000
_cell.length_b   1.000
_cell.length_c   1.000
_cell.angle_alpha   90.00
_cell.angle_beta   90.00
_cell.angle_gamma   90.00
#
_symmetry.space_group_name_H-M   'P 1'
#
loop_
_entity.id
_entity.type
_entity.pdbx_description
1 polymer ?
#
loop_
_entity_poly.entity_id
_entity_poly.type
_entity_poly.pdbx_seq_one_letter_code
_entity_poly.pdbx_strand_id
1 'polypeptide(L)' 'MFKQIIGLFSSPDNFLNMISARNLEQDLDDKERIFIDEDGTAFVNPHSDEVKKDFARHVEVMRNI' A
#
# COMPACT_ATOMS: atom_id res chain seq x y z
N MET A 1 7.14 5.64 -21.13
CA MET A 1 6.56 4.73 -20.10
C MET A 1 6.93 5.12 -18.66
N PHE A 2 8.16 5.55 -18.35
CA PHE A 2 8.58 5.93 -16.98
C PHE A 2 7.68 6.97 -16.26
N LYS A 3 7.13 7.96 -16.97
CA LYS A 3 6.23 8.98 -16.38
C LYS A 3 4.94 8.40 -15.78
N GLN A 4 4.41 7.32 -16.35
CA GLN A 4 3.19 6.67 -15.86
C GLN A 4 3.45 5.96 -14.52
N ILE A 5 4.63 5.33 -14.38
CA ILE A 5 5.03 4.63 -13.15
C ILE A 5 5.28 5.64 -12.02
N ILE A 6 5.91 6.78 -12.33
CA ILE A 6 6.12 7.86 -11.34
C ILE A 6 4.77 8.46 -10.89
N GLY A 7 3.78 8.53 -11.78
CA GLY A 7 2.42 9.00 -11.47
C GLY A 7 1.61 8.09 -10.55
N LEU A 8 2.01 6.82 -10.41
CA LEU A 8 1.41 5.90 -9.44
C LEU A 8 1.87 6.23 -8.01
N PHE A 9 3.12 6.65 -7.86
CA PHE A 9 3.71 7.03 -6.57
C PHE A 9 3.61 8.53 -6.28
N SER A 10 3.03 9.32 -7.19
CA SER A 10 2.90 10.76 -7.02
C SER A 10 1.78 11.18 -6.06
N SER A 11 0.86 10.26 -5.76
CA SER A 11 -0.20 10.48 -4.77
C SER A 11 -0.54 9.15 -4.06
N PRO A 12 -0.73 9.17 -2.72
CA PRO A 12 -1.23 8.03 -1.97
C PRO A 12 -2.52 7.47 -2.58
N ASP A 13 -3.43 8.32 -3.03
CA ASP A 13 -4.72 7.90 -3.59
C ASP A 13 -4.57 7.10 -4.89
N ASN A 14 -3.59 7.45 -5.74
CA ASN A 14 -3.34 6.74 -7.00
C ASN A 14 -2.73 5.36 -6.75
N PHE A 15 -1.80 5.27 -5.81
CA PHE A 15 -1.21 4.00 -5.41
C PHE A 15 -2.26 3.08 -4.76
N LEU A 16 -3.05 3.63 -3.83
CA LEU A 16 -4.11 2.90 -3.14
C LEU A 16 -5.16 2.39 -4.12
N ASN A 17 -5.65 3.22 -5.06
CA ASN A 17 -6.65 2.81 -6.04
C ASN A 17 -6.17 1.66 -6.94
N MET A 18 -4.89 1.63 -7.33
CA MET A 18 -4.33 0.53 -8.12
C MET A 18 -4.28 -0.78 -7.32
N ILE A 19 -3.91 -0.71 -6.04
CA ILE A 19 -3.87 -1.86 -5.14
C ILE A 19 -5.29 -2.35 -4.84
N SER A 20 -6.23 -1.45 -4.52
CA SER A 20 -7.63 -1.77 -4.26
C SER A 20 -8.32 -2.40 -5.48
N ALA A 21 -8.00 -1.96 -6.71
CA ALA A 21 -8.53 -2.56 -7.93
C ALA A 21 -8.07 -4.01 -8.16
N ARG A 22 -6.97 -4.45 -7.54
CA ARG A 22 -6.50 -5.84 -7.59
C ARG A 22 -7.04 -6.73 -6.47
N ASN A 23 -7.53 -6.14 -5.38
CA ASN A 23 -7.85 -6.83 -4.12
C ASN A 23 -9.36 -6.89 -3.80
N LEU A 24 -10.25 -6.63 -4.76
CA LEU A 24 -11.68 -6.40 -4.47
C LEU A 24 -12.51 -7.65 -4.10
N GLU A 25 -11.96 -8.86 -4.02
CA GLU A 25 -12.81 -10.05 -3.78
C GLU A 25 -12.53 -10.87 -2.51
N GLN A 26 -11.63 -10.46 -1.62
CA GLN A 26 -11.47 -11.16 -0.34
C GLN A 26 -11.42 -10.19 0.84
N ASP A 27 -12.53 -10.20 1.59
CA ASP A 27 -12.75 -9.69 2.95
C ASP A 27 -11.56 -9.00 3.63
N LEU A 28 -11.26 -7.76 3.24
CA LEU A 28 -10.31 -6.90 3.96
C LEU A 28 -10.99 -6.23 5.16
N ASP A 29 -11.58 -7.02 6.06
CA ASP A 29 -11.90 -6.57 7.43
C ASP A 29 -10.73 -6.82 8.40
N ASP A 30 -9.60 -7.29 7.88
CA ASP A 30 -8.46 -7.62 8.71
C ASP A 30 -7.62 -6.38 9.04
N LYS A 31 -7.65 -6.03 10.33
CA LYS A 31 -6.77 -5.06 11.00
C LYS A 31 -5.28 -5.43 10.93
N GLU A 32 -4.95 -6.60 10.37
CA GLU A 32 -3.59 -7.09 10.26
C GLU A 32 -2.77 -6.32 9.23
N ARG A 33 -1.45 -6.27 9.48
CA ARG A 33 -0.49 -5.51 8.66
C ARG A 33 -0.08 -6.24 7.40
N ILE A 34 -0.01 -7.57 7.48
CA ILE A 34 0.45 -8.46 6.42
C ILE A 34 -0.58 -9.56 6.33
N PHE A 35 -1.04 -9.87 5.12
CA PHE A 35 -1.85 -11.04 4.85
C PHE A 35 -1.12 -11.93 3.87
N ILE A 36 -1.38 -13.24 3.94
CA ILE A 36 -0.79 -14.24 3.07
C ILE A 36 -1.93 -14.90 2.32
N ASP A 37 -1.88 -14.93 0.98
CA ASP A 37 -2.89 -15.61 0.17
C ASP A 37 -2.70 -17.13 0.18
N GLU A 38 -3.62 -17.83 -0.49
CA GLU A 38 -3.62 -19.29 -0.59
C GLU A 38 -2.37 -19.86 -1.31
N ASP A 39 -1.72 -19.04 -2.15
CA ASP A 39 -0.50 -19.40 -2.87
C ASP A 39 0.78 -19.11 -2.04
N GLY A 40 0.63 -18.60 -0.82
CA GLY A 40 1.73 -18.23 0.06
C GLY A 40 2.37 -16.88 -0.27
N THR A 41 1.74 -16.06 -1.11
CA THR A 41 2.20 -14.71 -1.43
C THR A 41 1.84 -13.77 -0.27
N ALA A 42 2.85 -13.10 0.26
CA ALA A 42 2.66 -12.12 1.32
C ALA A 42 2.38 -10.72 0.75
N PHE A 43 1.33 -10.07 1.26
CA PHE A 43 0.93 -8.72 0.89
C PHE A 43 0.90 -7.81 2.11
N VAL A 44 1.24 -6.54 1.91
CA VAL A 44 1.10 -5.51 2.95
C VAL A 44 -0.27 -4.88 2.82
N ASN A 45 -1.00 -4.79 3.93
CA ASN A 45 -2.30 -4.13 3.98
C ASN A 45 -2.12 -2.61 4.10
N PRO A 46 -2.43 -1.81 3.07
CA PRO A 46 -2.30 -0.37 3.15
C PRO A 46 -3.42 0.30 3.95
N HIS A 47 -4.49 -0.43 4.27
CA HIS A 47 -5.60 0.06 5.09
C HIS A 47 -5.29 -0.04 6.60
N SER A 48 -4.27 -0.81 7.00
CA SER A 48 -3.82 -0.92 8.39
C SER A 48 -3.26 0.42 8.89
N ASP A 49 -3.75 0.88 10.05
CA ASP A 49 -3.31 2.14 10.65
C ASP A 49 -1.83 2.13 11.05
N GLU A 50 -1.28 0.97 11.39
CA GLU A 50 0.14 0.83 11.69
C GLU A 50 1.00 1.01 10.44
N VAL A 51 0.60 0.39 9.33
CA VAL A 51 1.29 0.52 8.04
C VAL A 51 1.25 1.97 7.54
N LYS A 52 0.11 2.65 7.68
CA LYS A 52 -0.01 4.09 7.36
C LYS A 52 0.95 4.95 8.18
N LYS A 53 1.08 4.70 9.49
CA LYS A 53 2.01 5.43 10.37
C LYS A 53 3.46 5.17 9.99
N ASP A 54 3.81 3.94 9.69
CA ASP A 54 5.18 3.58 9.26
C ASP A 54 5.52 4.25 7.92
N PHE A 55 4.59 4.25 6.97
CA PHE A 55 4.77 4.93 5.69
C PHE A 55 4.93 6.44 5.85
N ALA A 56 4.12 7.09 6.69
CA ALA A 56 4.24 8.52 6.97
C ALA A 56 5.61 8.86 7.58
N ARG A 57 6.08 8.08 8.55
CA ARG A 57 7.41 8.23 9.16
C ARG A 57 8.52 8.06 8.13
N HIS A 58 8.41 7.06 7.25
CA HIS A 58 9.38 6.84 6.18
C HIS A 58 9.47 8.06 5.24
N VAL A 59 8.32 8.59 4.82
CA VAL A 59 8.26 9.79 3.97
C VAL A 59 8.87 11.00 4.65
N GLU A 60 8.62 11.20 5.95
CA GLU A 60 9.23 12.30 6.71
C GLU A 60 10.76 12.20 6.75
N VAL A 61 11.31 11.00 7.00
CA VAL A 61 12.75 10.76 6.93
C VAL A 61 13.29 11.09 5.54
N MET A 62 12.62 10.64 4.49
CA MET A 62 13.03 10.87 3.10
C MET A 62 12.98 12.35 2.67
N ARG A 63 12.09 13.16 3.25
CA ARG A 63 12.02 14.61 2.98
C ARG A 63 13.17 15.40 3.62
N ASN A 64 13.78 14.84 4.66
CA ASN A 64 14.87 15.45 5.41
C ASN A 64 16.25 15.00 4.93
N ILE A 65 16.32 14.28 3.80
CA ILE A 65 17.53 13.84 3.08
C ILE A 65 17.66 14.69 1.81
#